data_AF-A0A6M0AQM6-F1
#
_entry.id   AF-A0A6M0AQM6-F1
#
_cell.length_a   1.000
_cell.length_b   1.000
_cell.length_c   1.000
_cell.angle_alpha   90.00
_cell.angle_beta   90.00
_cell.angle_gamma   90.00
#
_symmetry.space_group_name_H-M   'P 1'
#
loop_
_entity.id
_entity.type
_entity.pdbx_description
1 polymer ?
#
loop_
_entity_poly.entity_id
_entity_poly.type
_entity_poly.pdbx_seq_one_letter_code
_entity_poly.pdbx_strand_id
1 'polypeptide(L)'
;YMRIPYYVVFDRYENQLHLFQLIAIQYQPVELSEAKFWIPKLELGLGVWQGKYQETEGLWLRWYDGAGNWIETSAERAKRLAEKLRTLGINPDDL
;
A
#
# COMPACT_ATOMS: atom_id res chain seq x y z
N TYR A 1 21.96 -1.49 -16.01
CA TYR A 1 21.58 -2.47 -14.98
C TYR A 1 20.62 -1.83 -14.00
N MET A 2 19.36 -2.25 -13.97
CA MET A 2 18.38 -1.78 -12.99
C MET A 2 18.61 -2.53 -11.68
N ARG A 3 19.11 -1.84 -10.66
CA ARG A 3 19.27 -2.38 -9.30
C ARG A 3 18.05 -1.97 -8.50
N ILE A 4 17.18 -2.93 -8.19
CA ILE A 4 15.97 -2.68 -7.39
C ILE A 4 16.41 -2.54 -5.92
N PRO A 5 16.20 -1.39 -5.27
CA PRO A 5 16.73 -1.15 -3.92
C PRO A 5 16.01 -1.95 -2.83
N TYR A 6 14.73 -2.29 -3.05
CA TYR A 6 13.89 -3.01 -2.10
C TYR A 6 13.08 -4.08 -2.80
N TYR A 7 13.07 -5.28 -2.25
CA TYR A 7 12.27 -6.41 -2.72
C TYR A 7 11.41 -6.90 -1.57
N VAL A 8 10.11 -7.08 -1.80
CA VAL A 8 9.14 -7.42 -0.75
C VAL A 8 8.34 -8.64 -1.17
N VAL A 9 8.22 -9.59 -0.26
CA VAL A 9 7.43 -10.81 -0.43
C VAL A 9 6.43 -10.86 0.70
N PHE A 10 5.16 -11.10 0.37
CA PHE A 10 4.11 -11.30 1.35
C PHE A 10 3.55 -12.71 1.21
N ASP A 11 3.68 -13.50 2.28
CA ASP A 11 3.05 -14.80 2.36
C ASP A 11 1.61 -14.63 2.88
N ARG A 12 0.65 -14.93 2.02
CA ARG A 12 -0.78 -14.82 2.34
C ARG A 12 -1.31 -15.93 3.26
N TYR A 13 -0.59 -17.03 3.39
CA TYR A 13 -0.97 -18.20 4.21
C TYR A 13 -0.43 -18.05 5.63
N GLU A 14 0.82 -17.61 5.77
CA GLU A 14 1.47 -17.36 7.05
C GLU A 14 1.27 -15.92 7.55
N ASN A 15 0.74 -15.04 6.70
CA ASN A 15 0.57 -13.61 6.97
C ASN A 15 1.88 -12.92 7.37
N GLN A 16 2.98 -13.30 6.71
CA GLN A 16 4.31 -12.76 6.98
C GLN A 16 4.77 -11.85 5.86
N LEU A 17 5.33 -10.70 6.24
CA LEU A 17 5.97 -9.77 5.32
C LEU A 17 7.48 -9.97 5.41
N HIS A 18 8.11 -10.33 4.30
CA HIS A 18 9.56 -10.37 4.18
C HIS A 18 10.02 -9.23 3.30
N LEU A 19 10.96 -8.44 3.82
CA LEU A 19 11.57 -7.35 3.08
C LEU A 19 13.06 -7.60 2.94
N PHE A 20 13.57 -7.33 1.75
CA PHE A 20 14.97 -7.46 1.41
C PHE A 20 15.46 -6.14 0.84
N GLN A 21 16.59 -5.65 1.34
CA GLN A 21 17.22 -4.46 0.84
C GLN A 21 18.49 -4.82 0.08
N LEU A 22 18.71 -4.18 -1.07
CA LEU A 22 19.96 -4.33 -1.80
C LEU A 22 21.07 -3.50 -1.12
N ILE A 23 21.97 -4.19 -0.43
CA ILE A 23 23.14 -3.59 0.23
C ILE A 23 24.39 -3.99 -0.55
N ALA A 24 25.08 -3.00 -1.12
CA ALA A 24 26.18 -3.15 -2.07
C ALA A 24 25.81 -3.96 -3.34
N ILE A 25 25.88 -5.29 -3.25
CA ILE A 25 25.63 -6.23 -4.35
C ILE A 25 24.71 -7.41 -3.96
N GLN A 26 24.25 -7.48 -2.71
CA GLN A 26 23.43 -8.59 -2.21
C GLN A 26 22.16 -8.10 -1.54
N TYR A 27 21.09 -8.86 -1.70
CA TYR A 27 19.84 -8.64 -0.98
C TYR A 27 19.99 -9.19 0.43
N GLN A 28 19.83 -8.35 1.43
CA GLN A 28 19.84 -8.73 2.84
C GLN A 28 18.42 -8.63 3.41
N PRO A 29 17.97 -9.62 4.18
CA PRO A 29 16.68 -9.55 4.86
C PRO A 29 16.70 -8.39 5.86
N VAL A 30 15.59 -7.67 5.95
CA VAL A 30 15.37 -6.61 6.92
C VAL A 30 14.43 -7.16 7.98
N GLU A 31 14.85 -7.08 9.24
CA GLU A 31 13.97 -7.43 10.36
C GLU A 31 12.87 -6.39 10.48
N LEU A 32 11.63 -6.86 10.39
CA LEU A 32 10.43 -6.04 10.52
C LEU A 32 9.80 -6.31 11.89
N SER A 33 9.72 -5.28 12.73
CA SER A 33 9.03 -5.39 14.04
C SER A 33 7.51 -5.45 13.88
N GLU A 34 7.00 -4.92 12.77
CA GLU A 34 5.59 -4.94 12.39
C GLU A 34 5.49 -5.31 10.92
N ALA A 35 4.32 -5.76 10.43
CA ALA A 35 4.09 -6.02 9.01
C ALA A 35 3.98 -4.71 8.17
N LYS A 36 4.86 -3.75 8.44
CA LYS A 36 4.96 -2.42 7.83
C LYS A 36 6.42 -2.01 7.75
N PHE A 37 6.79 -1.34 6.67
CA PHE A 37 8.11 -0.80 6.49
C PHE A 37 8.05 0.57 5.80
N TRP A 38 8.77 1.54 6.36
CA TRP A 38 8.91 2.86 5.76
C TRP A 38 10.07 2.87 4.77
N ILE A 39 9.82 3.28 3.52
CA ILE A 39 10.84 3.41 2.49
C ILE A 39 11.25 4.89 2.40
N PRO A 40 12.32 5.32 3.07
CA PRO A 40 12.66 6.74 3.19
C PRO A 40 12.92 7.41 1.84
N LYS A 41 13.47 6.67 0.87
CA LYS A 41 13.76 7.20 -0.47
C LYS A 41 12.50 7.49 -1.30
N LEU A 42 11.40 6.81 -1.00
CA LEU A 42 10.12 7.00 -1.69
C LEU A 42 9.18 7.91 -0.91
N GLU A 43 9.52 8.26 0.33
CA GLU A 43 8.62 8.93 1.28
C GLU A 43 7.26 8.20 1.35
N LEU A 44 7.32 6.87 1.29
CA LEU A 44 6.18 5.98 1.26
C LEU A 44 6.46 4.77 2.13
N GLY A 45 5.43 4.30 2.82
CA GLY A 45 5.48 3.07 3.58
C GLY A 45 4.68 1.97 2.89
N LEU A 46 5.17 0.74 2.98
CA LEU A 46 4.45 -0.45 2.53
C LEU A 46 4.09 -1.29 3.73
N GLY A 47 2.85 -1.78 3.80
CA GLY A 47 2.44 -2.64 4.90
C GLY A 47 1.26 -3.53 4.56
N VAL A 48 0.99 -4.44 5.47
CA VAL A 48 -0.15 -5.34 5.40
C VAL A 48 -1.37 -4.63 6.01
N TRP A 49 -2.42 -4.55 5.22
CA TRP A 49 -3.70 -3.95 5.56
C TRP A 49 -4.80 -5.00 5.48
N GLN A 50 -5.65 -5.05 6.52
CA GLN A 50 -6.81 -5.93 6.54
C GLN A 50 -8.03 -5.23 5.96
N GLY A 51 -8.63 -5.83 4.93
CA GLY A 51 -9.90 -5.36 4.40
C GLY A 51 -10.26 -5.97 3.05
N LYS A 52 -11.17 -5.31 2.34
CA LYS A 52 -11.70 -5.78 1.06
C LYS A 52 -11.00 -5.09 -0.11
N TYR A 53 -10.36 -5.86 -0.97
CA TYR A 53 -9.77 -5.38 -2.22
C TYR A 53 -10.23 -6.25 -3.38
N GLN A 54 -10.71 -5.63 -4.46
CA GLN A 54 -11.27 -6.32 -5.64
C GLN A 54 -12.21 -7.48 -5.25
N GLU A 55 -13.23 -7.15 -4.45
CA GLU A 55 -14.25 -8.09 -3.97
C GLU A 55 -13.77 -9.20 -3.02
N THR A 56 -12.47 -9.28 -2.75
CA THR A 56 -11.88 -10.30 -1.87
C THR A 56 -11.49 -9.69 -0.53
N GLU A 57 -12.04 -10.25 0.56
CA GLU A 57 -11.64 -9.89 1.93
C GLU A 57 -10.38 -10.65 2.34
N GLY A 58 -9.43 -9.94 2.95
CA GLY A 58 -8.18 -10.54 3.38
C GLY A 58 -7.14 -9.54 3.82
N LEU A 59 -5.91 -10.03 3.90
CA LEU A 59 -4.72 -9.25 4.22
C LEU A 59 -4.02 -8.91 2.90
N TRP A 60 -3.84 -7.62 2.67
CA TRP A 60 -3.35 -7.07 1.40
C TRP A 60 -2.17 -6.17 1.62
N LEU A 61 -1.25 -6.14 0.67
CA LEU A 61 -0.21 -5.13 0.62
C LEU A 61 -0.82 -3.79 0.22
N ARG A 62 -0.59 -2.76 1.03
CA ARG A 62 -1.08 -1.41 0.80
C ARG A 62 -0.01 -0.38 1.13
N TRP A 63 0.01 0.71 0.36
CA TRP A 63 0.90 1.84 0.59
C TRP A 63 0.29 2.79 1.63
N TYR A 64 1.13 3.42 2.45
CA TYR A 64 0.75 4.48 3.38
C TYR A 64 1.70 5.68 3.27
N ASP A 65 1.19 6.86 3.63
CA ASP A 65 1.92 8.12 3.57
C ASP A 65 2.74 8.42 4.84
N GLY A 66 3.48 9.53 4.85
CA GLY A 66 4.31 9.93 6.00
C GLY A 66 3.54 10.29 7.26
N ALA A 67 2.21 10.46 7.18
CA ALA A 67 1.34 10.62 8.33
C ALA A 67 0.75 9.28 8.82
N GLY A 68 1.11 8.16 8.19
CA GLY A 68 0.64 6.82 8.53
C GLY A 68 -0.72 6.48 7.93
N ASN A 69 -1.26 7.31 7.03
CA ASN A 69 -2.57 7.04 6.42
C ASN A 69 -2.41 6.12 5.21
N TRP A 70 -3.28 5.12 5.11
CA TRP A 70 -3.33 4.26 3.93
C TRP A 70 -3.74 5.06 2.70
N ILE A 71 -2.96 4.93 1.63
CA ILE A 71 -3.26 5.56 0.35
C ILE A 71 -4.52 4.91 -0.21
N GLU A 72 -5.48 5.75 -0.56
CA GLU A 72 -6.74 5.36 -1.18
C GLU A 72 -6.47 4.65 -2.52
N THR A 73 -7.13 3.52 -2.75
CA THR A 73 -7.17 2.92 -4.08
C THR A 73 -7.88 3.87 -5.05
N SER A 74 -7.65 3.70 -6.35
CA SER A 74 -8.35 4.47 -7.39
C SER A 74 -9.86 4.35 -7.27
N ALA A 75 -10.38 3.19 -6.86
CA ALA A 75 -11.80 2.96 -6.62
C ALA A 75 -12.32 3.73 -5.39
N GLU A 76 -11.59 3.74 -4.28
CA GLU A 76 -11.95 4.54 -3.09
C GLU A 76 -11.92 6.04 -3.40
N ARG A 77 -10.90 6.51 -4.12
CA ARG A 77 -10.80 7.92 -4.54
C ARG A 77 -11.96 8.32 -5.45
N ALA A 78 -12.37 7.45 -6.38
CA ALA A 78 -13.53 7.70 -7.23
C ALA A 78 -14.84 7.79 -6.41
N LYS A 79 -15.05 6.88 -5.46
CA LYS A 79 -16.21 6.93 -4.54
C LYS A 79 -16.23 8.22 -3.72
N ARG A 80 -15.11 8.58 -3.10
CA ARG A 80 -14.97 9.82 -2.32
C ARG A 80 -15.27 11.05 -3.17
N LEU A 81 -14.79 11.09 -4.41
CA LEU A 81 -15.07 12.21 -5.32
C LEU A 81 -16.55 12.27 -5.70
N ALA A 82 -17.17 11.12 -6.01
CA ALA A 82 -18.59 11.03 -6.31
C ALA A 82 -19.46 11.48 -5.12
N GLU A 83 -19.11 11.08 -3.89
CA GLU A 83 -19.78 11.55 -2.66
C GLU A 83 -19.60 13.06 -2.48
N LYS A 84 -18.41 13.60 -2.75
CA LYS A 84 -18.15 15.03 -2.66
C LYS A 84 -18.92 15.86 -3.70
N LEU A 85 -19.10 15.32 -4.91
CA LEU A 85 -19.95 15.96 -5.93
C LEU A 85 -21.41 15.98 -5.46
N ARG A 86 -21.89 14.86 -4.91
CA ARG A 86 -23.25 14.77 -4.35
C ARG A 86 -23.49 15.76 -3.20
N THR A 87 -22.52 15.95 -2.29
CA THR A 87 -22.66 16.92 -1.19
C THR A 87 -22.66 18.37 -1.66
N LEU A 88 -22.07 18.65 -2.83
CA LEU A 88 -22.11 19.95 -3.49
C LEU A 88 -23.37 20.13 -4.38
N GLY A 89 -24.30 19.16 -4.38
CA GLY A 89 -25.52 19.20 -5.19
C GLY A 89 -25.32 18.87 -6.67
N ILE A 90 -24.14 18.34 -7.05
CA ILE A 90 -23.82 17.94 -8.42
C ILE A 90 -23.97 16.41 -8.49
N ASN A 91 -24.85 15.92 -9.36
CA ASN A 91 -25.02 14.48 -9.54
C ASN A 91 -23.88 13.93 -10.42
N PRO A 92 -22.99 13.05 -9.91
CA PRO A 92 -21.87 12.53 -10.68
C PRO A 92 -22.26 11.58 -11.83
N ASP A 93 -23.53 11.15 -11.89
CA ASP A 93 -24.10 10.32 -12.97
C ASP A 93 -24.52 11.16 -14.20
N ASP A 94 -24.50 12.49 -14.08
CA ASP A 94 -24.91 13.46 -15.12
C ASP A 94 -23.71 13.97 -15.96
N LEU A 95 -22.50 13.48 -15.68
CA LEU A 95 -21.22 13.81 -16.33
C LEU A 95 -20.74 12.66 -17.22
#